data_AF-A0A1H8K4W7-F1
#
_entry.id   AF-A0A1H8K4W7-F1
#
_cell.length_a   1.000
_cell.length_b   1.000
_cell.length_c   1.000
_cell.angle_alpha   90.00
_cell.angle_beta   90.00
_cell.angle_gamma   90.00
#
_symmetry.space_group_name_H-M   'P 1'
#
loop_
_entity.id
_entity.type
_entity.pdbx_description
1 polymer ?
#
loop_
_entity_poly.entity_id
_entity_poly.type
_entity_poly.pdbx_seq_one_letter_code
_entity_poly.pdbx_strand_id
1 'polypeptide(L)'
;MLWGACACAGCSPGGTAKASYIYLFRIGLPHLPVIKLGYSASPAKRLRHQLGIAKEIETEVIRTIRLPTGHLARGEEERCHRNLLSERLDWEVPKAAYGDAINTVSEIYLPAAEPRIMSMLDEIEARVAGQLA
;
A
#
# COMPACT_ATOMS: atom_id res chain seq x y z
N MET A 1 38.10 2.45 0.98
CA MET A 1 36.71 2.21 1.45
C MET A 1 35.78 2.45 0.28
N LEU A 2 35.52 1.43 -0.53
CA LEU A 2 34.61 1.55 -1.68
C LEU A 2 33.19 1.17 -1.23
N TRP A 3 32.29 2.15 -1.21
CA TRP A 3 30.85 1.94 -1.17
C TRP A 3 30.41 1.41 -2.54
N GLY A 4 30.27 0.08 -2.64
CA GLY A 4 29.75 -0.60 -3.81
C GLY A 4 28.35 -1.13 -3.56
N ALA A 5 27.36 -0.55 -4.24
CA ALA A 5 26.27 -1.24 -4.95
C ALA A 5 25.13 -0.26 -5.29
N CYS A 6 25.33 0.57 -6.30
CA CYS A 6 24.21 1.04 -7.11
C CYS A 6 23.77 -0.12 -8.01
N ALA A 7 22.79 -0.90 -7.57
CA ALA A 7 22.12 -1.86 -8.44
C ALA A 7 21.17 -1.08 -9.37
N CYS A 8 21.67 -0.73 -10.55
CA CYS A 8 20.84 -0.27 -11.67
C CYS A 8 19.93 -1.41 -12.17
N ALA A 9 18.75 -1.05 -12.66
CA ALA A 9 17.67 -1.97 -13.03
C ALA A 9 17.92 -2.80 -14.32
N GLY A 10 19.18 -3.06 -14.72
CA GLY A 10 19.48 -3.60 -16.05
C GLY A 10 20.41 -4.82 -16.13
N CYS A 11 21.20 -5.14 -15.09
CA CYS A 11 22.28 -6.12 -15.25
C CYS A 11 22.37 -7.10 -14.07
N SER A 12 21.49 -8.10 -14.03
CA SER A 12 21.75 -9.39 -13.36
C SER A 12 20.70 -10.42 -13.83
N PRO A 13 21.10 -11.51 -14.50
CA PRO A 13 20.23 -12.67 -14.70
C PRO A 13 20.18 -13.45 -13.37
N GLY A 14 19.44 -12.87 -12.41
CA GLY A 14 19.25 -13.40 -11.06
C GLY A 14 17.89 -12.92 -10.58
N GLY A 15 16.83 -13.52 -11.12
CA GLY A 15 15.45 -13.20 -10.79
C GLY A 15 15.10 -13.61 -9.37
N THR A 16 15.45 -12.79 -8.38
CA THR A 16 15.04 -12.93 -6.97
C THR A 16 14.39 -11.64 -6.48
N ALA A 17 13.68 -10.92 -7.35
CA ALA A 17 12.79 -9.89 -6.88
C ALA A 17 11.67 -10.56 -6.05
N LYS A 18 11.80 -10.48 -4.72
CA LYS A 18 10.86 -11.13 -3.79
C LYS A 18 9.43 -10.66 -4.09
N ALA A 19 8.53 -11.62 -4.25
CA ALA A 19 7.11 -11.35 -4.38
C ALA A 19 6.66 -10.41 -3.25
N SER A 20 5.86 -9.42 -3.63
CA SER A 20 5.37 -8.39 -2.71
C SER A 20 3.87 -8.27 -2.87
N TYR A 21 3.23 -7.72 -1.85
CA TYR A 21 1.79 -7.63 -1.79
C TYR A 21 1.38 -6.16 -1.72
N ILE A 22 0.37 -5.79 -2.49
CA ILE A 22 -0.39 -4.56 -2.24
C ILE A 22 -1.56 -4.96 -1.34
N TYR A 23 -1.81 -4.17 -0.31
CA TYR A 23 -2.85 -4.44 0.66
C TYR A 23 -3.71 -3.19 0.86
N LEU A 24 -4.99 -3.43 1.09
CA LEU A 24 -5.94 -2.44 1.59
C LEU A 24 -6.31 -2.80 3.02
N PHE A 25 -6.19 -1.82 3.89
CA PHE A 25 -6.32 -1.98 5.32
C PHE A 25 -7.32 -0.99 5.90
N ARG A 26 -8.13 -1.43 6.85
CA ARG A 26 -9.05 -0.56 7.61
C ARG A 26 -8.52 -0.36 9.02
N ILE A 27 -8.57 0.88 9.48
CA ILE A 27 -8.18 1.30 10.83
C ILE A 27 -9.41 1.97 11.46
N GLY A 28 -9.96 1.33 12.49
CA GLY A 28 -11.15 1.81 13.19
C GLY A 28 -10.82 2.85 14.26
N LEU A 29 -10.30 4.02 13.88
CA LEU A 29 -10.08 5.08 14.89
C LEU A 29 -11.44 5.55 15.46
N PRO A 30 -11.53 5.86 16.76
CA PRO A 30 -12.80 6.14 17.44
C PRO A 30 -13.63 7.30 16.84
N HIS A 31 -12.95 8.28 16.25
CA HIS A 31 -13.60 9.49 15.69
C HIS A 31 -13.42 9.62 14.18
N LEU A 32 -12.67 8.72 13.55
CA LEU A 32 -12.30 8.83 12.14
C LEU A 32 -11.89 7.46 11.58
N PRO A 33 -12.84 6.59 11.20
CA PRO A 33 -12.47 5.36 10.50
C PRO A 33 -11.74 5.73 9.21
N VAL A 34 -10.58 5.12 8.99
CA VAL A 34 -9.76 5.37 7.80
C VAL A 34 -9.32 4.06 7.16
N ILE A 35 -8.93 4.15 5.89
CA ILE A 35 -8.32 3.05 5.17
C ILE A 35 -6.91 3.43 4.73
N LYS A 36 -5.99 2.46 4.71
CA LYS A 36 -4.64 2.62 4.19
C LYS A 36 -4.43 1.66 3.03
N LEU A 37 -4.00 2.22 1.90
CA LEU A 37 -3.42 1.47 0.80
C LEU A 37 -1.89 1.49 0.98
N GLY A 38 -1.24 0.35 0.74
CA GLY A 38 0.22 0.30 0.74
C GLY A 38 0.75 -1.05 0.28
N TYR A 39 2.08 -1.19 0.24
CA TYR A 39 2.72 -2.45 -0.16
C TYR A 39 3.73 -2.99 0.84
N SER A 40 3.91 -4.32 0.86
CA SER A 40 4.89 -5.00 1.72
C SER A 40 5.16 -6.43 1.25
N ALA A 41 6.40 -6.90 1.43
CA ALA A 41 6.73 -8.32 1.29
C ALA A 41 6.21 -9.19 2.45
N SER A 42 5.79 -8.57 3.56
CA SER A 42 5.14 -9.21 4.70
C SER A 42 4.14 -8.23 5.34
N PRO A 43 2.90 -8.14 4.81
CA PRO A 43 1.90 -7.17 5.27
C PRO A 43 1.66 -7.29 6.78
N ALA A 44 1.36 -8.49 7.28
CA ALA A 44 0.97 -8.70 8.68
C ALA A 44 2.02 -8.24 9.71
N LYS A 45 3.32 -8.45 9.47
CA LYS A 45 4.39 -8.06 10.40
C LYS A 45 4.70 -6.57 10.33
N ARG A 46 4.78 -6.04 9.11
CA ARG A 46 5.15 -4.64 8.88
C ARG A 46 4.08 -3.70 9.45
N LEU A 47 2.82 -4.10 9.35
CA LEU A 47 1.71 -3.17 9.48
C LEU A 47 1.44 -2.72 10.92
N ARG A 48 1.41 -3.65 11.89
CA ARG A 48 1.30 -3.28 13.31
C ARG A 48 2.53 -2.53 13.84
N HIS A 49 3.73 -3.02 13.51
CA HIS A 49 4.96 -2.43 14.04
C HIS A 49 5.29 -1.07 13.40
N GLN A 50 5.04 -0.89 12.09
CA GLN A 50 5.41 0.33 11.37
C GLN A 50 4.36 1.44 11.48
N LEU A 51 3.06 1.10 11.58
CA LEU A 51 2.02 2.13 11.69
C LEU A 51 1.87 2.68 13.10
N GLY A 52 2.48 2.04 14.12
CA GLY A 52 2.43 2.53 15.50
C GLY A 52 1.02 2.62 16.07
N ILE A 53 0.09 1.85 15.51
CA ILE A 53 -1.30 1.84 15.93
C ILE A 53 -1.39 1.24 17.33
N ALA A 54 -2.06 1.93 18.25
CA ALA A 54 -2.30 1.45 19.61
C ALA A 54 -3.02 0.10 19.57
N LYS A 55 -2.72 -0.80 20.52
CA LYS A 55 -3.20 -2.20 20.48
C LYS A 55 -4.71 -2.31 20.60
N GLU A 56 -5.33 -1.30 21.18
CA GLU A 56 -6.75 -1.17 21.45
C GLU A 56 -7.53 -0.75 20.19
N ILE A 57 -6.86 -0.26 19.15
CA ILE A 57 -7.49 0.12 17.89
C ILE A 57 -7.73 -1.12 17.06
N GLU A 58 -8.97 -1.29 16.63
CA GLU A 58 -9.34 -2.37 15.72
C GLU A 58 -8.77 -2.12 14.34
N THR A 59 -8.21 -3.18 13.77
CA THR A 59 -7.53 -3.10 12.49
C THR A 59 -7.78 -4.37 11.66
N GLU A 60 -8.13 -4.18 10.39
CA GLU A 60 -8.63 -5.25 9.51
C GLU A 60 -7.98 -5.18 8.13
N VAL A 61 -7.50 -6.34 7.63
CA VAL A 61 -7.06 -6.45 6.24
C VAL A 61 -8.29 -6.69 5.37
N ILE A 62 -8.70 -5.69 4.58
CA ILE A 62 -9.84 -5.79 3.65
C ILE A 62 -9.44 -6.67 2.46
N ARG A 63 -8.28 -6.39 1.86
CA ARG A 63 -7.81 -7.10 0.67
C ARG A 63 -6.29 -7.15 0.61
N THR A 64 -5.77 -8.19 0.00
CA THR A 64 -4.36 -8.32 -0.35
C THR A 64 -4.23 -8.94 -1.74
N ILE A 65 -3.46 -8.32 -2.62
CA ILE A 65 -3.11 -8.87 -3.94
C ILE A 65 -1.61 -9.18 -3.98
N ARG A 66 -1.24 -10.29 -4.60
CA ARG A 66 0.16 -10.71 -4.76
C ARG A 66 0.70 -10.25 -6.10
N LEU A 67 1.84 -9.57 -6.09
CA LEU A 67 2.58 -9.22 -7.30
C LEU A 67 3.89 -10.01 -7.40
N PRO A 68 4.33 -10.33 -8.63
CA PRO A 68 5.55 -11.13 -8.84
C PRO A 68 6.80 -10.50 -8.25
N THR A 69 6.88 -9.16 -8.23
CA THR A 69 8.06 -8.42 -7.78
C THR A 69 7.69 -7.22 -6.91
N GLY A 70 8.60 -6.82 -6.00
CA GLY A 70 8.46 -5.58 -5.22
C GLY A 70 8.47 -4.31 -6.06
N HIS A 71 9.16 -4.31 -7.21
CA HIS A 71 9.17 -3.17 -8.13
C HIS A 71 7.79 -2.95 -8.75
N LEU A 72 7.13 -4.04 -9.18
CA LEU A 72 5.76 -3.97 -9.67
C LEU A 72 4.80 -3.51 -8.57
N ALA A 73 4.91 -4.08 -7.36
CA ALA A 73 4.08 -3.69 -6.23
C ALA A 73 4.19 -2.19 -5.90
N ARG A 74 5.41 -1.66 -5.87
CA ARG A 74 5.64 -0.23 -5.65
C ARG A 74 5.08 0.63 -6.78
N GLY A 75 5.35 0.27 -8.04
CA GLY A 75 4.89 1.07 -9.18
C GLY A 75 3.36 1.12 -9.30
N GLU A 76 2.69 0.01 -9.05
CA GLU A 76 1.23 -0.08 -9.08
C GLU A 76 0.59 0.65 -7.88
N GLU A 77 1.20 0.57 -6.70
CA GLU A 77 0.75 1.33 -5.54
C GLU A 77 0.88 2.85 -5.74
N GLU A 78 2.05 3.32 -6.20
CA GLU A 78 2.25 4.74 -6.52
C GLU A 78 1.26 5.21 -7.59
N ARG A 79 0.92 4.35 -8.57
CA ARG A 79 -0.09 4.65 -9.59
C ARG A 79 -1.48 4.78 -8.97
N CYS A 80 -1.88 3.89 -8.07
CA CYS A 80 -3.14 4.00 -7.35
C CYS A 80 -3.22 5.31 -6.57
N HIS A 81 -2.16 5.70 -5.84
CA HIS A 81 -2.13 6.96 -5.11
C HIS A 81 -2.28 8.17 -6.03
N ARG A 82 -1.54 8.21 -7.15
CA ARG A 82 -1.68 9.28 -8.15
C ARG A 82 -3.09 9.36 -8.72
N ASN A 83 -3.71 8.22 -9.03
CA ASN A 83 -5.06 8.17 -9.56
C ASN A 83 -6.08 8.72 -8.55
N LEU A 84 -6.02 8.30 -7.28
CA LEU A 84 -6.90 8.79 -6.22
C LEU A 84 -6.79 10.30 -6.07
N LEU A 85 -5.56 10.84 -6.01
CA LEU A 85 -5.32 12.27 -5.88
C LEU A 85 -5.78 13.06 -7.11
N SER A 86 -5.68 12.48 -8.31
CA SER A 86 -6.16 13.10 -9.54
C SER A 86 -7.68 13.10 -9.67
N GLU A 87 -8.36 12.10 -9.10
CA GLU A 87 -9.82 11.98 -9.13
C GLU A 87 -10.47 12.85 -8.06
N ARG A 88 -9.99 12.75 -6.82
CA ARG A 88 -10.58 13.42 -5.65
C ARG A 88 -9.58 13.55 -4.50
N LEU A 89 -9.06 14.77 -4.32
CA LEU A 89 -8.14 15.12 -3.23
C LEU A 89 -8.79 15.03 -1.84
N ASP A 90 -10.09 15.24 -1.75
CA ASP A 90 -10.89 15.15 -0.51
C ASP A 90 -10.97 13.74 0.09
N TRP A 91 -10.57 12.72 -0.67
CA TRP A 91 -10.44 11.37 -0.15
C TRP A 91 -9.20 11.16 0.71
N GLU A 92 -8.13 11.94 0.51
CA GLU A 92 -6.93 11.84 1.32
C GLU A 92 -7.18 12.50 2.69
N VAL A 93 -6.89 11.77 3.75
CA VAL A 93 -7.02 12.26 5.12
C VAL A 93 -5.70 12.93 5.50
N PRO A 94 -5.70 14.24 5.82
CA PRO A 94 -4.47 14.92 6.20
C PRO A 94 -3.98 14.44 7.57
N LYS A 95 -2.66 14.42 7.78
CA LYS A 95 -2.02 14.04 9.05
C LYS A 95 -2.59 14.78 10.27
N ALA A 96 -3.03 16.02 10.10
CA ALA A 96 -3.67 16.80 11.16
C ALA A 96 -4.95 16.16 11.71
N ALA A 97 -5.67 15.35 10.92
CA ALA A 97 -6.93 14.74 11.31
C ALA A 97 -6.76 13.48 12.19
N TYR A 98 -5.65 12.75 12.06
CA TYR A 98 -5.38 11.54 12.86
C TYR A 98 -4.18 11.67 13.80
N GLY A 99 -3.41 12.77 13.73
CA GLY A 99 -2.37 13.10 14.69
C GLY A 99 -1.40 11.93 14.94
N ASP A 100 -1.11 11.65 16.21
CA ASP A 100 -0.19 10.57 16.61
C ASP A 100 -0.85 9.19 16.68
N ALA A 101 -2.13 9.05 16.30
CA ALA A 101 -2.79 7.74 16.29
C ALA A 101 -2.23 6.79 15.22
N ILE A 102 -1.61 7.34 14.16
CA ILE A 102 -0.97 6.58 13.08
C ILE A 102 0.37 7.23 12.73
N ASN A 103 1.47 6.49 12.76
CA ASN A 103 2.83 7.00 12.52
C ASN A 103 3.13 7.36 11.05
N THR A 104 2.25 6.98 10.13
CA THR A 104 2.36 7.30 8.71
C THR A 104 1.81 8.69 8.42
N VAL A 105 2.46 9.43 7.51
CA VAL A 105 2.12 10.83 7.20
C VAL A 105 1.27 11.00 5.94
N SER A 106 1.07 9.94 5.15
CA SER A 106 0.40 9.95 3.84
C SER A 106 -0.29 8.62 3.53
N GLU A 107 -1.01 8.53 2.42
CA GLU A 107 -1.65 7.28 1.94
C GLU A 107 -2.75 6.76 2.89
N ILE A 108 -3.32 7.66 3.69
CA ILE A 108 -4.50 7.41 4.51
C ILE A 108 -5.68 8.04 3.80
N TYR A 109 -6.73 7.26 3.61
CA TYR A 109 -7.91 7.65 2.86
C TYR A 109 -9.18 7.49 3.70
N LEU A 110 -10.22 8.24 3.32
CA LEU A 110 -11.55 8.05 3.86
C LEU A 110 -12.14 6.71 3.38
N PRO A 111 -13.01 6.05 4.17
CA PRO A 111 -13.71 4.84 3.76
C PRO A 111 -14.50 5.00 2.46
N ALA A 112 -14.92 6.23 2.13
CA ALA A 112 -15.59 6.54 0.86
C ALA A 112 -14.72 6.26 -0.38
N ALA A 113 -13.40 6.20 -0.26
CA ALA A 113 -12.49 5.82 -1.35
C ALA A 113 -12.39 4.30 -1.55
N GLU A 114 -12.86 3.50 -0.60
CA GLU A 114 -12.73 2.03 -0.62
C GLU A 114 -13.23 1.38 -1.91
N PRO A 115 -14.45 1.67 -2.42
CA PRO A 115 -14.93 1.05 -3.65
C PRO A 115 -14.03 1.35 -4.85
N ARG A 116 -13.47 2.57 -4.90
CA ARG A 116 -12.57 2.97 -5.98
C ARG A 116 -11.23 2.27 -5.87
N ILE A 117 -10.67 2.19 -4.65
CA ILE A 117 -9.42 1.44 -4.41
C ILE A 117 -9.61 -0.03 -4.77
N MET A 118 -10.71 -0.65 -4.36
CA MET A 118 -11.04 -2.04 -4.69
C MET A 118 -11.08 -2.26 -6.20
N SER A 119 -11.74 -1.37 -6.96
CA SER A 119 -11.77 -1.40 -8.42
C SER A 119 -10.37 -1.30 -9.04
N MET A 120 -9.49 -0.43 -8.53
CA MET A 120 -8.12 -0.37 -9.03
C MET A 120 -7.32 -1.64 -8.72
N LEU A 121 -7.56 -2.27 -7.55
CA LEU A 121 -6.94 -3.55 -7.21
C LEU A 121 -7.43 -4.68 -8.13
N ASP A 122 -8.72 -4.69 -8.49
CA ASP A 122 -9.27 -5.62 -9.50
C ASP A 122 -8.56 -5.46 -10.85
N GLU A 123 -8.37 -4.21 -11.31
CA GLU A 123 -7.67 -3.94 -12.56
C GLU A 123 -6.20 -4.40 -12.52
N ILE A 124 -5.50 -4.22 -11.39
CA ILE A 124 -4.13 -4.70 -11.21
C ILE A 124 -4.10 -6.22 -11.26
N GLU A 125 -4.97 -6.88 -10.51
CA GLU A 125 -5.04 -8.34 -10.45
C GLU A 125 -5.33 -8.94 -11.83
N ALA A 126 -6.27 -8.36 -12.58
CA ALA A 126 -6.56 -8.76 -13.95
C ALA A 126 -5.35 -8.60 -14.90
N ARG A 127 -4.62 -7.48 -14.82
CA ARG A 127 -3.40 -7.27 -15.62
C ARG A 127 -2.30 -8.27 -15.28
N VAL A 128 -2.07 -8.51 -13.99
CA VAL A 128 -1.04 -9.44 -13.52
C VAL A 128 -1.39 -10.87 -13.91
N ALA A 129 -2.66 -11.27 -13.77
CA ALA A 129 -3.13 -12.59 -14.21
C ALA A 129 -2.93 -12.77 -15.73
N GLY A 130 -3.27 -11.74 -16.53
CA GLY A 130 -3.08 -11.77 -17.98
C GLY A 130 -1.62 -11.76 -18.45
N GLN A 131 -0.67 -11.34 -17.62
CA GLN A 131 0.77 -11.40 -17.91
C GLN A 131 1.41 -12.76 -17.58
N LEU A 132 0.71 -13.59 -16.81
CA LEU A 132 1.17 -14.92 -16.38
C LEU A 132 0.49 -16.05 -17.17
N ALA A 133 -0.55 -15.74 -17.94
CA ALA A 133 -1.26 -16.65 -18.85
C ALA A 133 -0.55 -16.72 -20.21
#